data_AF-A0A392TZT3-F1
#
_entry.id   AF-A0A392TZT3-F1
#
_cell.length_a   1.000
_cell.length_b   1.000
_cell.length_c   1.000
_cell.angle_alpha   90.00
_cell.angle_beta   90.00
_cell.angle_gamma   90.00
#
_symmetry.space_group_name_H-M   'P 1'
#
loop_
_entity.id
_entity.type
_entity.pdbx_description
1 polymer ?
#
loop_
_entity_poly.entity_id
_entity_poly.type
_entity_poly.pdbx_seq_one_letter_code
_entity_poly.pdbx_strand_id
1 'polypeptide(L)'
;AEAKLAEVTQERDALLVTVKDLEDRVCALEDKMKETEGRGVEEVITEEERVVDRAGVYVGLSRAMLVSKIFELNDTMLETASSQ
;
A
#
# COMPACT_ATOMS: atom_id res chain seq x y z
N ALA A 1 -52.95 -6.95 15.56
CA ALA A 1 -52.38 -6.09 14.50
C ALA A 1 -51.38 -5.09 15.10
N GLU A 2 -51.74 -4.35 16.15
CA GLU A 2 -50.85 -3.41 16.86
C GLU A 2 -49.53 -4.02 17.36
N ALA A 3 -49.54 -5.20 17.98
CA ALA A 3 -48.31 -5.82 18.48
C ALA A 3 -47.26 -6.06 17.39
N LYS A 4 -47.69 -6.52 16.20
CA LYS A 4 -46.79 -6.71 15.05
C LYS A 4 -46.28 -5.39 14.49
N LEU A 5 -47.10 -4.34 14.52
CA LEU A 5 -46.69 -3.01 14.09
C LEU A 5 -45.61 -2.43 15.03
N ALA A 6 -45.76 -2.63 16.34
CA ALA A 6 -44.79 -2.20 17.33
C ALA A 6 -43.44 -2.92 17.16
N GLU A 7 -43.47 -4.24 16.94
CA GLU A 7 -42.28 -5.07 16.68
C GLU A 7 -41.53 -4.59 15.43
N VAL A 8 -42.22 -4.45 14.29
CA VAL A 8 -41.61 -3.96 13.04
C VAL A 8 -41.04 -2.54 13.19
N THR A 9 -41.70 -1.70 13.98
CA THR A 9 -41.20 -0.33 14.25
C THR A 9 -39.91 -0.37 15.05
N GLN A 10 -39.83 -1.21 16.08
CA GLN A 10 -38.64 -1.40 16.89
C GLN A 10 -37.47 -1.96 16.08
N GLU A 11 -37.72 -2.97 15.25
CA GLU A 11 -36.72 -3.55 14.36
C GLU A 11 -36.17 -2.53 13.36
N ARG A 12 -37.06 -1.74 12.74
CA ARG A 12 -36.67 -0.65 11.84
C ARG A 12 -35.78 0.36 12.55
N ASP A 13 -36.15 0.77 13.76
CA ASP A 13 -35.39 1.79 14.51
C ASP A 13 -34.01 1.26 14.93
N ALA A 14 -33.93 -0.01 15.32
CA ALA A 14 -32.65 -0.67 15.58
C ALA A 14 -31.78 -0.73 14.32
N LEU A 15 -32.36 -1.11 13.18
CA LEU A 15 -31.65 -1.16 11.90
C LEU A 15 -31.14 0.23 11.48
N LEU A 16 -31.96 1.28 11.65
CA LEU A 16 -31.55 2.66 11.34
C LEU A 16 -30.33 3.09 12.14
N VAL A 17 -30.24 2.72 13.42
CA VAL A 17 -29.05 2.98 14.25
C VAL A 17 -27.84 2.24 13.67
N THR A 18 -27.98 0.96 13.34
CA THR A 18 -26.86 0.17 12.80
C THR A 18 -26.36 0.67 11.44
N VAL A 19 -27.28 1.12 10.58
CA VAL A 19 -26.92 1.69 9.27
C VAL A 19 -26.10 2.95 9.46
N LYS A 20 -26.53 3.84 10.36
CA LYS A 20 -25.82 5.08 10.63
C LYS A 20 -24.41 4.84 11.19
N ASP A 21 -24.28 3.91 12.15
CA ASP A 21 -22.97 3.53 12.69
C ASP A 21 -22.05 2.93 11.61
N LEU A 22 -22.61 2.17 10.66
CA LEU A 22 -21.86 1.62 9.54
C LEU A 22 -21.43 2.70 8.53
N GLU A 23 -22.32 3.65 8.21
CA GLU A 23 -22.02 4.80 7.35
C GLU A 23 -20.86 5.62 7.94
N ASP A 24 -20.91 5.93 9.24
CA ASP A 24 -19.84 6.65 9.94
C ASP A 24 -18.51 5.88 9.88
N ARG A 25 -18.55 4.55 10.05
CA ARG A 25 -17.35 3.70 9.96
C ARG A 25 -16.79 3.62 8.54
N VAL A 26 -17.64 3.53 7.53
CA VAL A 26 -17.21 3.54 6.13
C VAL A 26 -16.52 4.86 5.82
N CYS A 27 -17.12 5.98 6.21
CA CYS A 27 -16.52 7.30 6.01
C CYS A 27 -15.14 7.41 6.67
N ALA A 28 -15.01 6.97 7.92
CA ALA A 28 -13.72 6.95 8.63
C ALA A 28 -12.68 6.04 7.97
N LEU A 29 -13.11 4.90 7.40
CA LEU A 29 -12.20 3.99 6.68
C LEU A 29 -11.75 4.59 5.35
N GLU A 30 -12.64 5.23 4.60
CA GLU A 30 -12.31 5.93 3.36
C GLU A 30 -11.29 7.05 3.60
N ASP A 31 -11.45 7.82 4.67
CA ASP A 31 -10.49 8.89 5.03
C ASP A 31 -9.11 8.33 5.37
N LYS A 32 -9.07 7.23 6.13
CA LYS A 32 -7.80 6.52 6.41
C LYS A 32 -7.16 5.97 5.15
N MET A 33 -7.94 5.44 4.22
CA MET A 33 -7.42 4.95 2.95
C MET A 33 -6.77 6.09 2.16
N LYS A 34 -7.45 7.23 2.02
CA LYS A 34 -6.89 8.42 1.36
C LYS A 34 -5.59 8.91 2.01
N GLU A 35 -5.49 8.87 3.34
CA GLU A 35 -4.25 9.24 4.06
C GLU A 35 -3.08 8.30 3.75
N THR A 36 -3.38 7.02 3.45
CA THR A 36 -2.38 5.99 3.13
C THR A 36 -2.10 5.83 1.64
N GLU A 37 -3.00 6.26 0.75
CA GLU A 37 -2.85 6.17 -0.71
C GLU A 37 -1.65 6.97 -1.24
N GLY A 38 -1.27 8.06 -0.58
CA GLY A 38 -0.04 8.83 -0.86
C GLY A 38 1.13 8.48 0.07
N ARG A 39 1.18 7.25 0.57
CA ARG A 39 2.27 6.73 1.40
C ARG A 39 2.50 5.25 1.07
N GLY A 40 2.44 4.91 -0.21
CA GLY A 40 2.64 3.56 -0.69
C GLY A 40 4.05 3.05 -0.38
N VAL A 41 4.20 1.73 -0.26
CA VAL A 41 5.53 1.07 -0.19
C VAL A 41 6.43 1.51 -1.35
N GLU A 42 5.83 1.77 -2.51
CA GLU A 42 6.51 2.28 -3.70
C GLU A 42 7.06 3.71 -3.51
N GLU A 43 6.35 4.59 -2.80
CA GLU A 43 6.82 5.94 -2.52
C GLU A 43 7.97 5.95 -1.50
N VAL A 44 7.89 5.10 -0.47
CA VAL A 44 8.98 4.89 0.49
C VAL A 44 10.23 4.38 -0.22
N ILE A 45 10.10 3.30 -1.01
CA ILE A 45 11.20 2.74 -1.81
C ILE A 45 11.81 3.81 -2.73
N THR A 46 11.00 4.64 -3.38
CA THR A 46 11.53 5.68 -4.30
C THR A 46 12.38 6.72 -3.59
N GLU A 47 12.11 7.07 -2.32
CA GLU A 47 12.92 8.08 -1.62
C GLU A 47 14.27 7.49 -1.17
N GLU A 48 14.28 6.28 -0.62
CA GLU A 48 15.53 5.59 -0.28
C GLU A 48 16.36 5.28 -1.54
N GLU A 49 15.72 4.86 -2.63
CA GLU A 49 16.35 4.63 -3.93
C GLU A 49 16.97 5.92 -4.47
N ARG A 50 16.28 7.06 -4.42
CA ARG A 50 16.84 8.36 -4.86
C ARG A 50 18.11 8.77 -4.11
N VAL A 51 18.23 8.40 -2.83
CA VAL A 51 19.43 8.72 -2.03
C VAL A 51 20.65 7.95 -2.54
N VAL A 52 20.48 6.66 -2.86
CA VAL A 52 21.57 5.76 -3.29
C VAL A 52 21.81 5.75 -4.80
N ASP A 53 20.78 6.00 -5.59
CA ASP A 53 20.77 6.05 -7.06
C ASP A 53 20.24 7.41 -7.54
N ARG A 54 21.03 8.45 -7.31
CA ARG A 54 20.69 9.82 -7.75
C ARG A 54 20.56 9.95 -9.26
N ALA A 55 21.22 9.08 -10.02
CA ALA A 55 21.16 9.07 -11.48
C ALA A 55 19.92 8.35 -12.01
N GLY A 56 19.18 7.63 -11.15
CA GLY A 56 17.99 6.88 -11.53
C GLY A 56 18.27 5.73 -12.49
N VAL A 57 19.46 5.13 -12.41
CA VAL A 57 19.90 4.02 -13.27
C VAL A 57 19.06 2.76 -13.05
N TYR A 58 18.54 2.59 -11.84
CA TYR A 58 17.81 1.41 -11.40
C TYR A 58 16.29 1.60 -11.36
N VAL A 59 15.82 2.82 -11.59
CA VAL A 59 14.40 3.17 -11.60
C VAL A 59 13.64 2.30 -12.61
N GLY A 60 12.59 1.64 -12.13
CA GLY A 60 11.71 0.80 -12.95
C GLY A 60 12.31 -0.55 -13.34
N LEU A 61 13.51 -0.91 -12.85
CA LEU A 61 14.04 -2.24 -13.05
C LEU A 61 13.25 -3.27 -12.22
N SER A 62 12.90 -4.38 -12.87
CA SER A 62 12.35 -5.51 -12.13
C SER A 62 13.39 -6.09 -11.17
N ARG A 63 12.93 -6.77 -10.12
CA ARG A 63 13.82 -7.48 -9.17
C ARG A 63 14.81 -8.42 -9.89
N ALA A 64 14.37 -9.10 -10.95
CA ALA A 64 15.25 -9.98 -11.74
C ALA A 64 16.39 -9.19 -12.42
N MET A 65 16.09 -8.01 -12.99
CA MET A 65 17.09 -7.17 -13.64
C MET A 65 18.10 -6.58 -12.65
N LEU A 66 17.65 -6.17 -11.46
CA LEU A 66 18.55 -5.74 -10.38
C LEU A 66 19.51 -6.85 -9.97
N VAL A 67 18.99 -8.06 -9.79
CA VAL A 67 19.80 -9.24 -9.47
C VAL A 67 20.84 -9.50 -10.58
N SER A 68 20.45 -9.44 -11.85
CA SER A 68 21.40 -9.57 -12.97
C SER A 68 22.52 -8.53 -12.91
N LYS A 69 22.21 -7.26 -12.62
CA LYS A 69 23.22 -6.19 -12.50
C LYS A 69 24.19 -6.40 -11.34
N ILE A 70 23.72 -6.93 -10.21
CA ILE A 70 24.60 -7.30 -9.08
C ILE A 70 25.60 -8.37 -9.50
N PHE A 71 25.17 -9.39 -10.26
CA PHE A 71 26.08 -10.42 -10.76
C PHE A 71 27.08 -9.86 -11.77
N GLU A 72 26.65 -9.04 -12.73
CA GLU A 72 27.56 -8.39 -13.69
C GLU A 72 28.65 -7.55 -12.99
N LEU A 73 28.27 -6.79 -11.95
CA LEU A 73 29.22 -6.01 -11.17
C LEU A 73 30.20 -6.92 -10.40
N ASN A 74 29.70 -7.97 -9.76
CA ASN A 74 30.53 -8.93 -9.03
C ASN A 74 31.55 -9.62 -9.96
N ASP A 75 31.13 -10.03 -11.15
CA ASP A 75 32.02 -10.64 -12.15
C ASP A 75 33.12 -9.65 -12.57
N THR A 76 32.74 -8.40 -12.84
CA THR A 76 33.72 -7.34 -13.20
C THR A 76 34.72 -7.09 -12.07
N MET A 77 34.26 -7.07 -10.82
CA MET A 77 35.12 -6.90 -9.65
C MET A 77 36.08 -8.09 -9.49
N LEU A 78 35.61 -9.31 -9.70
CA LEU A 78 36.42 -10.52 -9.63
C LEU A 78 37.52 -10.51 -10.70
N GLU A 79 37.17 -10.24 -11.96
CA GLU A 79 38.12 -10.17 -13.07
C GLU A 79 39.19 -9.08 -12.84
N THR A 80 38.77 -7.93 -12.30
CA THR A 80 39.70 -6.83 -11.98
C THR A 80 40.67 -7.23 -10.87
N ALA A 81 40.18 -7.88 -9.81
CA ALA A 81 41.01 -8.33 -8.69
C ALA A 81 41.96 -9.47 -9.08
N SER A 82 41.56 -10.34 -10.01
CA SER A 82 42.40 -11.41 -10.55
C SER A 82 43.46 -10.92 -11.55
N SER A 83 43.28 -9.71 -12.08
CA SER A 83 44.20 -9.08 -13.03
C SER A 83 45.21 -8.11 -12.39
N GLN A 84 45.17 -7.95 -11.06
CA GLN A 84 46.16 -7.22 -10.25
C GLN A 84 47.24 -8.16 -9.71
#